data_AF-A0A4P6PIJ3-F1
#
_entry.id   AF-A0A4P6PIJ3-F1
#
_cell.length_a   1.000
_cell.length_b   1.000
_cell.length_c   1.000
_cell.angle_alpha   90.00
_cell.angle_beta   90.00
_cell.angle_gamma   90.00
#
_symmetry.space_group_name_H-M   'P 1'
#
loop_
_entity.id
_entity.type
_entity.pdbx_description
1 polymer ?
#
loop_
_entity_poly.entity_id
_entity_poly.type
_entity_poly.pdbx_seq_one_letter_code
_entity_poly.pdbx_strand_id
1 'polypeptide(L)'
;MNAIELILREISNGRKSFIPVDSTQESMEDFQSIAKLLIYCEKQSWLDSIKPKKESRSGNDWYETVPVLGDLTYEGEQYLESLASKNTNSENSPKEDIIELKPNFMGIGINLNALIRWRKTKNKQNQKLEPTVKTSVE
;
A
#
# COMPACT_ATOMS: atom_id res chain seq x y z
N MET A 1 1.50 6.59 -12.76
CA MET A 1 1.81 7.04 -11.38
C MET A 1 2.81 6.08 -10.78
N ASN A 2 3.86 6.59 -10.13
CA ASN A 2 4.90 5.78 -9.52
C ASN A 2 4.37 5.12 -8.23
N ALA A 3 4.62 3.83 -8.00
CA ALA A 3 4.16 3.12 -6.82
C ALA A 3 4.72 3.71 -5.52
N ILE A 4 5.97 4.20 -5.53
CA ILE A 4 6.59 4.88 -4.39
C ILE A 4 5.83 6.17 -4.07
N GLU A 5 5.50 6.97 -5.10
CA GLU A 5 4.76 8.23 -4.92
C GLU A 5 3.43 8.00 -4.20
N LEU A 6 2.69 6.95 -4.61
CA LEU A 6 1.42 6.59 -3.96
C LEU A 6 1.62 6.23 -2.49
N ILE A 7 2.62 5.41 -2.17
CA ILE A 7 2.92 5.02 -0.79
C ILE A 7 3.28 6.24 0.06
N LEU A 8 4.20 7.10 -0.41
CA LEU A 8 4.62 8.29 0.33
C LEU A 8 3.44 9.27 0.53
N ARG A 9 2.58 9.43 -0.49
CA ARG A 9 1.33 10.23 -0.35
C ARG A 9 0.36 9.62 0.65
N GLU A 10 0.21 8.30 0.70
CA GLU A 10 -0.65 7.68 1.71
C GLU A 10 -0.12 7.92 3.13
N ILE A 11 1.20 7.86 3.31
CA ILE A 11 1.86 8.13 4.60
C ILE A 11 1.71 9.60 4.97
N SER A 12 1.91 10.53 4.04
CA SER A 12 1.70 11.97 4.25
C SER A 12 0.25 12.30 4.63
N ASN A 13 -0.72 11.51 4.13
CA ASN A 13 -2.13 11.59 4.49
C ASN A 13 -2.46 10.89 5.83
N GLY A 14 -1.45 10.41 6.57
CA GLY A 14 -1.61 9.82 7.90
C GLY A 14 -1.74 8.30 7.94
N ARG A 15 -1.57 7.57 6.82
CA ARG A 15 -1.56 6.11 6.86
C ARG A 15 -0.27 5.61 7.52
N LYS A 16 -0.38 4.97 8.69
CA LYS A 16 0.77 4.47 9.47
C LYS A 16 0.96 2.96 9.47
N SER A 17 0.06 2.20 8.86
CA SER A 17 0.16 0.74 8.85
C SER A 17 -0.27 0.16 7.51
N PHE A 18 0.53 -0.77 7.04
CA PHE A 18 0.31 -1.51 5.82
C PHE A 18 0.21 -3.00 6.16
N ILE A 19 -0.84 -3.63 5.63
CA ILE A 19 -1.18 -5.04 5.82
C ILE A 19 -1.72 -5.57 4.49
N PRO A 20 -1.63 -6.89 4.24
CA PRO A 20 -2.30 -7.54 3.12
C PRO A 20 -3.82 -7.35 3.24
N VAL A 21 -4.52 -7.49 2.11
CA VAL A 21 -5.98 -7.29 2.07
C VAL A 21 -6.70 -8.34 2.91
N ASP A 22 -6.21 -9.58 2.88
CA ASP A 22 -6.64 -10.70 3.71
C ASP A 22 -5.49 -11.69 3.89
N SER A 23 -5.78 -12.84 4.50
CA SER A 23 -4.79 -13.90 4.78
C SER A 23 -4.68 -14.94 3.66
N THR A 24 -5.21 -14.67 2.45
CA THR A 24 -5.00 -15.57 1.32
C THR A 24 -3.57 -15.49 0.83
N GLN A 25 -3.10 -16.56 0.19
CA GLN A 25 -1.76 -16.63 -0.35
C GLN A 25 -1.50 -15.51 -1.39
N GLU A 26 -2.46 -15.28 -2.27
CA GLU A 26 -2.41 -14.23 -3.30
C GLU A 26 -2.28 -12.83 -2.68
N SER A 27 -3.13 -12.48 -1.71
CA SER A 27 -3.04 -11.20 -1.00
C SER A 27 -1.71 -10.99 -0.28
N MET A 28 -1.13 -12.06 0.27
CA MET A 28 0.17 -12.02 0.93
C MET A 28 1.29 -11.79 -0.09
N GLU A 29 1.27 -12.49 -1.23
CA GLU A 29 2.23 -12.33 -2.33
C GLU A 29 2.21 -10.90 -2.89
N ASP A 30 1.02 -10.38 -3.18
CA ASP A 30 0.82 -9.00 -3.64
C ASP A 30 1.38 -7.98 -2.64
N PHE A 31 1.15 -8.21 -1.35
CA PHE A 31 1.64 -7.34 -0.29
C PHE A 31 3.17 -7.32 -0.18
N GLN A 32 3.87 -8.38 -0.58
CA GLN A 32 5.34 -8.42 -0.50
C GLN A 32 6.00 -7.30 -1.30
N SER A 33 5.41 -6.91 -2.44
CA SER A 33 5.93 -5.82 -3.26
C SER A 33 5.83 -4.48 -2.54
N ILE A 34 4.70 -4.22 -1.87
CA ILE A 34 4.49 -3.00 -1.08
C ILE A 34 5.45 -2.97 0.12
N ALA A 35 5.59 -4.09 0.83
CA ALA A 35 6.51 -4.19 1.97
C ALA A 35 7.97 -3.92 1.56
N LYS A 36 8.42 -4.47 0.43
CA LYS A 36 9.76 -4.20 -0.11
C LYS A 36 9.96 -2.73 -0.48
N LEU A 37 8.95 -2.08 -1.04
CA LEU A 37 9.00 -0.66 -1.35
C LEU A 37 9.11 0.20 -0.09
N LEU A 38 8.37 -0.12 0.97
CA LEU A 38 8.48 0.58 2.26
C LEU A 38 9.89 0.46 2.85
N ILE A 39 10.46 -0.75 2.83
CA ILE A 39 11.86 -0.99 3.27
C ILE A 39 12.85 -0.20 2.42
N TYR A 40 12.61 -0.12 1.10
CA TYR A 40 13.44 0.70 0.24
C TYR A 40 13.36 2.19 0.62
N CYS A 41 12.16 2.71 0.90
CA CYS A 41 11.97 4.11 1.29
C CYS A 41 12.66 4.44 2.63
N GLU A 42 12.60 3.55 3.62
CA GLU A 42 13.37 3.69 4.87
C GLU A 42 14.88 3.72 4.58
N LYS A 43 15.39 2.83 3.73
CA LYS A 43 16.82 2.82 3.34
C LYS A 43 17.26 4.07 2.58
N GLN A 44 16.36 4.75 1.90
CA GLN A 44 16.62 6.05 1.27
C GLN A 44 16.45 7.22 2.24
N SER A 45 16.18 6.96 3.52
CA SER A 45 15.89 7.96 4.54
C SER A 45 14.71 8.86 4.18
N TRP A 46 13.71 8.36 3.42
CA TRP A 46 12.48 9.08 3.10
C TRP A 46 11.38 8.88 4.16
N LEU A 47 11.55 7.86 5.00
CA LEU A 47 10.71 7.53 6.13
C LEU A 47 11.56 7.56 7.39
N ASP A 48 10.99 8.04 8.49
CA ASP A 48 11.70 8.11 9.79
C ASP A 48 12.12 6.71 10.26
N SER A 49 11.15 5.80 10.43
CA SER A 49 11.44 4.39 10.70
C SER A 49 10.26 3.50 10.32
N ILE A 50 10.54 2.23 10.01
CA ILE A 50 9.52 1.18 9.89
C ILE A 50 9.87 -0.02 10.78
N LYS A 51 8.86 -0.81 11.13
CA LYS A 51 9.06 -2.05 11.91
C LYS A 51 8.39 -3.24 11.24
N PRO A 52 8.97 -3.79 10.14
CA PRO A 52 8.39 -4.92 9.44
C PRO A 52 8.24 -6.13 10.36
N LYS A 53 7.06 -6.75 10.30
CA LYS A 53 6.80 -8.03 10.94
C LYS A 53 6.64 -9.08 9.85
N LYS A 54 7.33 -10.20 10.01
CA LYS A 54 7.20 -11.38 9.15
C LYS A 54 6.31 -12.42 9.81
N GLU A 55 5.56 -13.17 9.01
CA GLU A 55 4.88 -14.34 9.50
C GLU A 55 5.85 -15.51 9.72
N SER A 56 5.53 -16.38 10.67
CA SER A 56 6.34 -17.56 11.00
C SER A 56 5.66 -18.88 10.65
N ARG A 57 4.41 -18.85 10.16
CA ARG A 57 3.57 -20.05 10.03
C ARG A 57 3.85 -20.85 8.76
N SER A 58 4.03 -20.17 7.63
CA SER A 58 4.20 -20.80 6.32
C SER A 58 5.65 -21.27 6.06
N GLY A 59 6.62 -20.71 6.78
CA GLY A 59 8.05 -20.89 6.49
C GLY A 59 8.57 -20.04 5.31
N ASN A 60 7.73 -19.19 4.71
CA ASN A 60 8.09 -18.39 3.53
C ASN A 60 8.73 -17.02 3.89
N ASP A 61 8.88 -16.69 5.17
CA ASP A 61 9.39 -15.40 5.67
C ASP A 61 8.67 -14.18 5.09
N TRP A 62 7.39 -14.32 4.78
CA TRP A 62 6.58 -13.26 4.21
C TRP A 62 6.32 -12.13 5.19
N TYR A 63 6.33 -10.89 4.69
CA TYR A 63 5.89 -9.74 5.45
C TYR A 63 4.37 -9.84 5.70
N GLU A 64 3.98 -9.74 6.97
CA GLU A 64 2.60 -9.77 7.43
C GLU A 64 2.09 -8.35 7.69
N THR A 65 2.93 -7.50 8.27
CA THR A 65 2.60 -6.09 8.47
C THR A 65 3.85 -5.22 8.44
N VAL A 66 3.69 -3.99 7.98
CA VAL A 66 4.74 -2.96 8.02
C VAL A 66 4.13 -1.70 8.64
N PRO A 67 4.19 -1.56 9.98
CA PRO A 67 3.95 -0.29 10.64
C PRO A 67 5.07 0.71 10.32
N VAL A 68 4.66 1.94 10.04
CA VAL A 68 5.51 3.12 9.89
C VAL A 68 5.50 3.87 11.21
N LEU A 69 6.69 4.07 11.77
CA LEU A 69 6.91 4.82 13.00
C LEU A 69 7.35 6.23 12.59
N GLY A 70 6.55 7.24 12.91
CA GLY A 70 6.80 8.61 12.48
C GLY A 70 6.18 8.94 11.13
N ASP A 71 6.65 10.02 10.52
CA ASP A 71 6.16 10.63 9.27
C ASP A 71 7.17 10.49 8.13
N LEU A 72 6.91 11.17 7.02
CA LEU A 72 7.94 11.44 6.03
C LEU A 72 9.06 12.27 6.67
N THR A 73 10.29 11.99 6.27
CA THR A 73 11.42 12.89 6.56
C THR A 73 11.39 14.08 5.63
N TYR A 74 12.23 15.08 5.90
CA TYR A 74 12.40 16.22 5.00
C TYR A 74 12.81 15.78 3.58
N GLU A 75 13.72 14.81 3.47
CA GLU A 75 14.16 14.24 2.20
C GLU A 75 13.00 13.54 1.46
N GLY A 76 12.14 12.85 2.21
CA GLY A 76 10.94 12.21 1.66
C GLY A 76 9.93 13.21 1.11
N GLU A 77 9.72 14.33 1.80
CA GLU A 77 8.86 15.43 1.33
C GLU A 77 9.42 16.10 0.08
N GLN A 78 10.72 16.43 0.07
CA GLN A 78 11.39 17.00 -1.10
C GLN A 78 11.30 16.08 -2.32
N TYR A 79 11.47 14.77 -2.12
CA TYR A 79 11.31 13.80 -3.20
C TYR A 79 9.89 13.83 -3.77
N LEU A 80 8.86 13.88 -2.92
CA LEU A 80 7.46 13.92 -3.33
C LEU A 80 7.12 15.20 -4.11
N GLU A 81 7.66 16.35 -3.72
CA GLU A 81 7.53 17.62 -4.44
C GLU A 81 8.24 17.61 -5.81
N SER A 82 9.43 16.99 -5.88
CA SER A 82 10.17 16.87 -7.14
C SER A 82 9.42 16.05 -8.18
N LEU A 83 8.68 15.02 -7.75
CA LEU A 83 7.83 14.21 -8.62
C LEU A 83 6.63 15.00 -9.14
N ALA A 84 6.02 15.83 -8.31
CA ALA A 84 4.93 16.71 -8.74
C ALA A 84 5.39 17.67 -9.85
N SER A 85 6.57 18.25 -9.70
CA SER A 85 7.18 19.18 -10.67
C SER A 85 7.60 18.51 -11.97
N LYS A 86 7.98 17.22 -11.93
CA LYS A 86 8.37 16.46 -13.14
C LYS A 86 7.18 16.16 -14.04
N ASN A 87 5.99 15.98 -13.47
CA ASN A 87 4.77 15.70 -14.23
C ASN A 87 4.20 16.94 -14.94
N THR A 88 4.59 18.16 -14.54
CA THR A 88 4.08 19.41 -15.15
C THR A 88 4.92 19.92 -16.33
N ASN A 89 6.16 19.42 -16.50
CA ASN A 89 7.07 19.90 -17.55
C ASN A 89 7.18 18.97 -18.78
N SER A 90 6.32 17.95 -18.90
CA SER A 90 6.36 16.98 -20.01
C SER A 90 5.50 17.37 -21.23
N GLU A 91 5.37 18.68 -21.52
CA GLU A 91 4.92 19.18 -22.82
C GLU A 91 5.88 20.27 -23.33
N ASN A 92 7.15 19.93 -23.61
CA ASN A 92 7.94 20.53 -24.69
C ASN A 92 9.37 19.94 -24.80
N SER A 93 9.54 18.99 -25.73
CA SER A 93 10.77 18.74 -26.53
C SER A 93 12.00 18.07 -25.87
N PRO A 94 12.98 17.56 -26.64
CA PRO A 94 12.90 16.30 -27.41
C PRO A 94 14.07 15.31 -27.11
N LYS A 95 13.78 14.01 -27.31
CA LYS A 95 14.69 12.87 -27.59
C LYS A 95 16.10 12.88 -26.96
N GLU A 96 16.30 12.05 -25.93
CA GLU A 96 17.51 11.22 -25.83
C GLU A 96 17.11 9.80 -25.38
N ASP A 97 17.68 8.81 -26.06
CA ASP A 97 17.38 7.38 -25.97
C ASP A 97 17.55 6.84 -24.54
N ILE A 98 16.44 6.53 -23.87
CA ILE A 98 16.45 5.75 -22.62
C ILE A 98 15.60 4.50 -22.87
N ILE A 99 16.29 3.37 -22.87
CA ILE A 99 15.81 2.01 -23.09
C ILE A 99 14.48 1.78 -22.35
N GLU A 100 13.40 1.56 -23.11
CA GLU A 100 12.11 1.11 -22.60
C GLU A 100 12.24 -0.32 -22.05
N LEU A 101 12.54 -0.44 -20.75
CA LEU A 101 12.17 -1.64 -20.01
C LEU A 101 10.70 -1.50 -19.62
N LYS A 102 9.83 -2.03 -20.48
CA LYS A 102 8.40 -2.20 -20.22
C LYS A 102 8.24 -3.42 -19.31
N PRO A 103 7.90 -3.30 -18.01
CA PRO A 103 7.47 -4.47 -17.27
C PRO A 103 6.03 -4.75 -17.69
N ASN A 104 5.87 -5.54 -18.75
CA ASN A 104 4.59 -6.19 -19.03
C ASN A 104 4.38 -7.26 -17.95
N PHE A 105 3.86 -6.86 -16.78
CA PHE A 105 3.26 -7.80 -15.83
C PHE A 105 1.89 -8.21 -16.38
N MET A 106 1.92 -9.15 -17.33
CA MET A 106 0.88 -10.15 -17.56
C MET A 106 -0.59 -9.69 -17.70
N GLY A 107 -0.87 -8.49 -18.26
CA GLY A 107 -2.21 -8.13 -18.72
C GLY A 107 -3.30 -7.94 -17.66
N ILE A 108 -2.97 -8.00 -16.36
CA ILE A 108 -3.93 -7.80 -15.28
C ILE A 108 -3.81 -6.35 -14.80
N GLY A 109 -4.63 -5.49 -15.38
CA GLY A 109 -4.80 -4.12 -14.89
C GLY A 109 -5.56 -4.14 -13.56
N ILE A 110 -4.85 -4.08 -12.44
CA ILE A 110 -5.49 -3.98 -11.12
C ILE A 110 -6.05 -2.56 -10.97
N ASN A 111 -7.37 -2.42 -11.13
CA ASN A 111 -8.05 -1.15 -11.03
C ASN A 111 -8.38 -0.83 -9.56
N LEU A 112 -7.59 0.06 -8.94
CA LEU A 112 -7.75 0.49 -7.55
C LEU A 112 -9.13 1.12 -7.26
N ASN A 113 -9.81 1.72 -8.25
CA ASN A 113 -11.20 2.19 -8.07
C ASN A 113 -12.19 1.04 -7.88
N ALA A 114 -11.94 -0.15 -8.46
CA ALA A 114 -12.74 -1.35 -8.23
C ALA A 114 -12.55 -1.87 -6.79
N LEU A 115 -11.32 -1.80 -6.26
CA LEU A 115 -11.00 -2.17 -4.89
C LEU A 115 -11.72 -1.27 -3.86
N ILE A 116 -11.76 0.04 -4.13
CA ILE A 116 -12.45 1.03 -3.29
C ILE A 116 -13.98 0.80 -3.27
N ARG A 117 -14.59 0.44 -4.42
CA ARG A 117 -16.02 0.11 -4.48
C ARG A 117 -16.36 -1.14 -3.67
N TRP A 118 -15.55 -2.19 -3.76
CA TRP A 118 -15.77 -3.43 -3.00
C TRP A 118 -15.69 -3.22 -1.48
N ARG A 119 -14.76 -2.37 -1.02
CA ARG A 119 -14.59 -2.03 0.39
C ARG A 119 -15.82 -1.36 1.01
N LYS A 120 -16.59 -0.57 0.24
CA LYS A 120 -17.81 0.09 0.76
C LYS A 120 -18.98 -0.89 0.94
N THR A 121 -19.02 -2.00 0.19
CA THR A 121 -20.14 -2.95 0.22
C THR A 121 -20.09 -3.88 1.43
N LYS A 122 -18.90 -4.17 1.98
CA LYS A 122 -18.73 -5.09 3.12
C LYS A 122 -19.20 -4.55 4.47
N ASN A 123 -19.35 -3.22 4.63
CA ASN A 123 -19.76 -2.62 5.91
C ASN A 123 -21.28 -2.69 6.20
N LYS A 124 -22.12 -3.17 5.27
CA LYS A 124 -23.58 -3.21 5.44
C LYS A 124 -24.12 -4.54 6.00
N GLN A 125 -23.31 -5.61 6.04
CA GLN A 125 -23.77 -6.95 6.46
C GLN A 125 -23.53 -7.27 7.95
N ASN A 126 -22.71 -6.51 8.68
CA ASN A 126 -22.35 -6.82 10.08
C ASN A 126 -23.27 -6.21 11.16
N GLN A 127 -24.41 -5.61 10.81
CA GLN A 127 -25.35 -5.01 11.79
C GLN A 127 -26.63 -5.83 12.03
N LYS A 128 -26.75 -7.02 11.47
CA LYS A 128 -27.95 -7.85 11.65
C LYS A 128 -27.53 -9.22 12.11
N LEU A 129 -27.51 -9.44 13.43
CA LEU A 129 -27.71 -10.72 14.14
C LEU A 129 -27.29 -10.54 15.62
N GLU A 130 -28.15 -9.94 16.43
CA GLU A 130 -28.17 -10.21 17.88
C GLU A 130 -29.39 -11.10 18.17
N PRO A 131 -29.21 -12.32 18.71
CA PRO A 131 -30.32 -13.13 19.19
C PRO A 131 -30.69 -12.73 20.62
N THR A 132 -31.89 -12.17 20.79
CA THR A 132 -32.51 -11.90 22.09
C THR A 132 -32.83 -13.23 22.80
N VAL A 133 -32.06 -13.57 23.83
CA VAL A 133 -32.35 -14.69 24.74
C VAL A 133 -33.51 -14.27 25.65
N LYS A 134 -34.67 -14.93 25.49
CA LYS A 134 -35.81 -14.78 26.40
C LYS A 134 -35.66 -15.75 27.58
N THR A 135 -35.39 -15.22 28.76
CA THR A 135 -35.49 -15.96 30.02
C THR A 135 -36.97 -16.14 30.37
N SER A 136 -37.45 -17.38 30.37
CA SER A 136 -38.73 -17.75 31.00
C SER A 136 -38.43 -18.23 32.40
N VAL A 137 -39.04 -17.62 33.40
CA VAL A 137 -39.07 -18.11 34.78
C VAL A 137 -40.51 -18.54 35.04
N GLU A 138 -40.70 -19.83 35.30
CA GLU A 138 -41.91 -20.39 35.92
C GLU A 138 -41.88 -20.20 37.44
#